data_AF-A0A287D6C7-F1
#
_entry.id   AF-A0A287D6C7-F1
#
_cell.length_a   1.000
_cell.length_b   1.000
_cell.length_c   1.000
_cell.angle_alpha   90.00
_cell.angle_beta   90.00
_cell.angle_gamma   90.00
#
_symmetry.space_group_name_H-M   'P 1'
#
loop_
_entity.id
_entity.type
_entity.pdbx_description
1 polymer ?
#
loop_
_entity_poly.entity_id
_entity_poly.type
_entity_poly.pdbx_seq_one_letter_code
_entity_poly.pdbx_strand_id
1 'polypeptide(L)'
;ENDLLNKCLKLDYEEIIPCLKEITTVWEKMLSTPRRSKIKFDMEKMHSAVGQGVPCHHRGEIWKFLAKQFHLKRPFPSKQQPKDVPYKELLKQLTSQQHAILIDHGQTFPTHLYISAQLGAGQLSLYNILKPHLDLSFVVGILLLHMSEEEAFKMLKFLMFDMGLRKQYLPDMIILQIQMYQLSCHDLYDHLEEHKIGPSLYAEPWFLTVFASQFPLGFVARFFDMIFLQGSEVIFKVALSLLGSHKPLIMPHENLETIVDFIKNTLPNLGLVQMEKTIKQVFKIDIDKQKPTAAYANRTLTSLSNCRWQMVGYIQSFEATVEKLLINESKLKQAMLALELERSALLQMVEKLQR
;
A
#
# COMPACT_ATOMS: atom_id res chain seq x y z
N GLU A 1 -12.54 -9.07 -30.47
CA GLU A 1 -11.39 -9.96 -30.20
C GLU A 1 -10.37 -9.34 -29.26
N ASN A 2 -9.90 -8.10 -29.50
CA ASN A 2 -8.87 -7.46 -28.67
C ASN A 2 -9.27 -7.28 -27.17
N ASP A 3 -10.54 -6.95 -26.88
CA ASP A 3 -11.01 -6.76 -25.49
C ASP A 3 -11.12 -8.05 -24.68
N LEU A 4 -11.51 -9.16 -25.32
CA LEU A 4 -11.58 -10.47 -24.68
C LEU A 4 -10.18 -11.00 -24.38
N LEU A 5 -9.25 -10.86 -25.32
CA LEU A 5 -7.85 -11.21 -25.12
C LEU A 5 -7.21 -10.40 -23.99
N ASN A 6 -7.46 -9.09 -23.96
CA ASN A 6 -7.01 -8.24 -22.85
C ASN A 6 -7.60 -8.69 -21.50
N LYS A 7 -8.88 -9.08 -21.47
CA LYS A 7 -9.50 -9.61 -20.24
C LYS A 7 -8.85 -10.92 -19.81
N CYS A 8 -8.53 -11.82 -20.74
CA CYS A 8 -7.81 -13.07 -20.44
C CYS A 8 -6.41 -12.78 -19.90
N LEU A 9 -5.61 -11.94 -20.57
CA LEU A 9 -4.26 -11.59 -20.13
C LEU A 9 -4.23 -10.89 -18.76
N LYS A 10 -5.25 -10.09 -18.45
CA LYS A 10 -5.37 -9.40 -17.17
C LYS A 10 -5.72 -10.32 -16.00
N LEU A 11 -6.51 -11.36 -16.25
CA LEU A 11 -6.99 -12.28 -15.24
C LEU A 11 -6.16 -13.56 -15.16
N ASP A 12 -5.00 -13.59 -15.82
CA ASP A 12 -4.06 -14.71 -15.84
C ASP A 12 -3.20 -14.72 -14.57
N TYR A 13 -3.81 -15.16 -13.48
CA TYR A 13 -3.14 -15.45 -12.22
C TYR A 13 -3.84 -16.60 -11.50
N GLU A 14 -3.10 -17.31 -10.67
CA GLU A 14 -3.64 -18.45 -9.92
C GLU A 14 -4.59 -17.99 -8.80
N GLU A 15 -5.81 -18.54 -8.77
CA GLU A 15 -6.73 -18.38 -7.64
C GLU A 15 -6.35 -19.35 -6.51
N ILE A 16 -6.53 -18.95 -5.24
CA ILE A 16 -6.29 -19.87 -4.11
C ILE A 16 -7.25 -21.07 -4.19
N ILE A 17 -8.54 -20.77 -4.38
CA ILE A 17 -9.60 -21.76 -4.50
C ILE A 17 -10.53 -21.28 -5.62
N PRO A 18 -10.69 -22.08 -6.69
CA PRO A 18 -11.67 -21.78 -7.72
C PRO A 18 -13.07 -21.65 -7.12
N CYS A 19 -13.78 -20.59 -7.50
CA CYS A 19 -15.14 -20.37 -7.02
C CYS A 19 -16.07 -21.47 -7.55
N LEU A 20 -16.85 -22.09 -6.65
CA LEU A 20 -17.84 -23.10 -7.02
C LEU A 20 -18.93 -22.52 -7.93
N LYS A 21 -19.53 -23.40 -8.76
CA LYS A 21 -20.58 -23.01 -9.71
C LYS A 21 -21.82 -22.47 -8.98
N GLU A 22 -22.22 -23.07 -7.87
CA GLU A 22 -23.39 -22.59 -7.12
C GLU A 22 -23.20 -21.14 -6.66
N ILE A 23 -22.00 -20.80 -6.17
CA ILE A 23 -21.67 -19.45 -5.71
C ILE A 23 -21.62 -18.46 -6.87
N THR A 24 -21.10 -18.89 -8.03
CA THR A 24 -21.14 -18.09 -9.26
C THR A 24 -22.58 -17.71 -9.63
N THR A 25 -23.52 -18.65 -9.59
CA THR A 25 -24.94 -18.36 -9.89
C THR A 25 -25.58 -17.39 -8.88
N VAL A 26 -25.17 -17.44 -7.61
CA VAL A 26 -25.62 -16.49 -6.59
C VAL A 26 -25.17 -15.07 -6.93
N TRP A 27 -23.91 -14.91 -7.36
CA TRP A 27 -23.38 -13.62 -7.83
C TRP A 27 -24.11 -13.14 -9.08
N GLU A 28 -24.25 -13.97 -10.10
CA GLU A 28 -24.96 -13.63 -11.34
C GLU A 28 -26.39 -13.16 -11.08
N LYS A 29 -27.11 -13.80 -10.14
CA LYS A 29 -28.46 -13.39 -9.74
C LYS A 29 -28.48 -12.01 -9.08
N MET A 30 -27.51 -11.72 -8.20
CA MET A 30 -27.40 -10.39 -7.59
C MET A 30 -27.01 -9.34 -8.63
N LEU A 31 -26.07 -9.66 -9.52
CA LEU A 31 -25.60 -8.76 -10.57
C LEU A 31 -26.68 -8.51 -11.64
N SER A 32 -27.54 -9.47 -11.96
CA SER A 32 -28.61 -9.32 -12.96
C SER A 32 -29.87 -8.60 -12.44
N THR A 33 -29.91 -8.20 -11.17
CA THR A 33 -31.09 -7.56 -10.59
C THR A 33 -31.39 -6.19 -11.26
N PRO A 34 -32.61 -5.97 -11.77
CA PRO A 34 -32.99 -4.69 -12.37
C PRO A 34 -32.82 -3.52 -11.41
N ARG A 35 -32.31 -2.39 -11.90
CA ARG A 35 -32.06 -1.18 -11.07
C ARG A 35 -31.18 -1.43 -9.83
N ARG A 36 -30.28 -2.43 -9.85
CA ARG A 36 -29.36 -2.78 -8.74
C ARG A 36 -28.60 -1.59 -8.13
N SER A 37 -28.33 -0.54 -8.89
CA SER A 37 -27.64 0.67 -8.42
C SER A 37 -28.44 1.49 -7.40
N LYS A 38 -29.75 1.26 -7.28
CA LYS A 38 -30.64 1.99 -6.36
C LYS A 38 -31.19 1.11 -5.23
N ILE A 39 -30.95 -0.21 -5.29
CA ILE A 39 -31.49 -1.18 -4.35
C ILE A 39 -30.44 -1.49 -3.29
N LYS A 40 -30.83 -1.42 -2.01
CA LYS A 40 -30.01 -1.89 -0.90
C LYS A 40 -30.15 -3.40 -0.80
N PHE A 41 -29.03 -4.10 -0.93
CA PHE A 41 -28.98 -5.55 -0.72
C PHE A 41 -28.74 -5.85 0.76
N ASP A 42 -29.21 -7.03 1.17
CA ASP A 42 -28.99 -7.56 2.50
C ASP A 42 -27.49 -7.80 2.75
N MET A 43 -27.01 -7.39 3.93
CA MET A 43 -25.58 -7.50 4.27
C MET A 43 -25.15 -8.92 4.53
N GLU A 44 -25.97 -9.69 5.24
CA GLU A 44 -25.62 -11.06 5.59
C GLU A 44 -25.48 -11.90 4.34
N LYS A 45 -26.38 -11.71 3.38
CA LYS A 45 -26.27 -12.35 2.06
C LYS A 45 -24.99 -11.95 1.31
N MET A 46 -24.65 -10.65 1.26
CA MET A 46 -23.41 -10.21 0.59
C MET A 46 -22.17 -10.72 1.31
N HIS A 47 -22.17 -10.67 2.64
CA HIS A 47 -21.07 -11.14 3.48
C HIS A 47 -20.84 -12.64 3.30
N SER A 48 -21.92 -13.43 3.33
CA SER A 48 -21.89 -14.85 3.05
C SER A 48 -21.40 -15.15 1.63
N ALA A 49 -21.87 -14.41 0.61
CA ALA A 49 -21.43 -14.60 -0.77
C ALA A 49 -19.93 -14.31 -0.94
N VAL A 50 -19.41 -13.19 -0.40
CA VAL A 50 -17.97 -12.88 -0.48
C VAL A 50 -17.15 -13.91 0.30
N GLY A 51 -17.63 -14.36 1.46
CA GLY A 51 -16.96 -15.38 2.28
C GLY A 51 -16.85 -16.75 1.61
N GLN A 52 -17.88 -17.14 0.84
CA GLN A 52 -17.90 -18.40 0.10
C GLN A 52 -17.07 -18.37 -1.19
N GLY A 53 -16.86 -17.20 -1.79
CA GLY A 53 -15.98 -17.03 -2.94
C GLY A 53 -16.45 -15.95 -3.90
N VAL A 54 -15.51 -15.36 -4.64
CA VAL A 54 -15.78 -14.35 -5.67
C VAL A 54 -15.20 -14.87 -6.98
N PRO A 55 -16.02 -15.11 -8.02
CA PRO A 55 -15.53 -15.59 -9.31
C PRO A 55 -14.59 -14.57 -9.98
N CYS A 56 -13.41 -15.00 -10.42
CA CYS A 56 -12.40 -14.13 -11.04
C CYS A 56 -12.96 -13.27 -12.18
N HIS A 57 -13.73 -13.87 -13.10
CA HIS A 57 -14.28 -13.18 -14.28
C HIS A 57 -15.35 -12.12 -13.99
N HIS A 58 -15.96 -12.15 -12.80
CA HIS A 58 -16.92 -11.15 -12.30
C HIS A 58 -16.35 -10.24 -11.21
N ARG A 59 -15.14 -10.49 -10.72
CA ARG A 59 -14.56 -9.79 -9.56
C ARG A 59 -14.58 -8.27 -9.70
N GLY A 60 -14.19 -7.73 -10.85
CA GLY A 60 -14.28 -6.29 -11.10
C GLY A 60 -15.70 -5.72 -11.09
N GLU A 61 -16.69 -6.46 -11.57
CA GLU A 61 -18.10 -6.06 -11.49
C GLU A 61 -18.64 -6.13 -10.06
N ILE A 62 -18.20 -7.14 -9.31
CA ILE A 62 -18.55 -7.36 -7.91
C ILE A 62 -17.98 -6.22 -7.04
N TRP A 63 -16.73 -5.81 -7.24
CA TRP A 63 -16.15 -4.65 -6.53
C TRP A 63 -16.92 -3.36 -6.80
N LYS A 64 -17.27 -3.09 -8.07
CA LYS A 64 -18.12 -1.96 -8.46
C LYS A 64 -19.51 -2.05 -7.81
N PHE A 65 -20.06 -3.26 -7.69
CA PHE A 65 -21.34 -3.50 -7.01
C PHE A 65 -21.25 -3.21 -5.51
N LEU A 66 -20.22 -3.72 -4.82
CA LEU A 66 -19.99 -3.49 -3.40
C LEU A 66 -19.77 -2.01 -3.08
N ALA A 67 -19.01 -1.28 -3.91
CA ALA A 67 -18.84 0.16 -3.76
C ALA A 67 -20.17 0.93 -3.84
N LYS A 68 -21.06 0.54 -4.75
CA LYS A 68 -22.42 1.13 -4.82
C LYS A 68 -23.24 0.81 -3.57
N GLN A 69 -23.16 -0.42 -3.06
CA GLN A 69 -23.85 -0.80 -1.82
C GLN A 69 -23.34 0.00 -0.61
N PHE A 70 -22.03 0.27 -0.55
CA PHE A 70 -21.42 1.14 0.45
C PHE A 70 -22.01 2.56 0.41
N HIS A 71 -22.08 3.18 -0.77
CA HIS A 71 -22.68 4.51 -0.94
C HIS A 71 -24.16 4.57 -0.55
N LEU A 72 -24.95 3.54 -0.89
CA LEU A 72 -26.37 3.50 -0.49
C LEU A 72 -26.54 3.42 1.03
N LYS A 73 -25.58 2.82 1.75
CA LYS A 73 -25.60 2.68 3.21
C LYS A 73 -25.10 3.89 3.95
N ARG A 74 -24.08 4.55 3.41
CA ARG A 74 -23.41 5.70 4.03
C ARG A 74 -23.47 6.89 3.05
N PRO A 75 -24.56 7.69 3.07
CA PRO A 75 -24.59 8.94 2.34
C PRO A 75 -23.49 9.84 2.91
N PHE A 76 -22.45 10.09 2.14
CA PHE A 76 -21.26 10.80 2.60
C PHE A 76 -21.57 12.29 2.84
N PRO A 77 -21.04 12.92 3.91
CA PRO A 77 -21.06 14.37 4.02
C PRO A 77 -20.10 14.96 2.98
N SER A 78 -20.60 15.84 2.10
CA SER A 78 -19.94 16.36 0.89
C SER A 78 -18.60 17.11 1.08
N LYS A 79 -18.08 17.24 2.30
CA LYS A 79 -16.98 18.16 2.63
C LYS A 79 -15.58 17.70 2.22
N GLN A 80 -15.37 16.42 1.89
CA GLN A 80 -14.04 15.87 1.56
C GLN A 80 -13.95 15.23 0.16
N GLN A 81 -14.95 15.47 -0.70
CA GLN A 81 -14.89 14.91 -2.05
C GLN A 81 -13.79 15.59 -2.87
N PRO A 82 -12.99 14.82 -3.64
CA PRO A 82 -12.08 15.40 -4.59
C PRO A 82 -12.86 16.19 -5.64
N LYS A 83 -12.24 17.22 -6.23
CA LYS A 83 -12.83 17.94 -7.36
C LYS A 83 -13.24 16.94 -8.43
N ASP A 84 -14.46 17.04 -8.95
CA ASP A 84 -14.98 16.12 -9.96
C ASP A 84 -14.44 16.47 -11.35
N VAL A 85 -13.11 16.40 -11.48
CA VAL A 85 -12.42 16.59 -12.74
C VAL A 85 -12.52 15.27 -13.52
N PRO A 86 -13.04 15.29 -14.76
CA PRO A 86 -13.09 14.12 -15.60
C PRO A 86 -11.71 13.51 -15.81
N TYR A 87 -11.61 12.18 -15.82
CA TYR A 87 -10.36 11.46 -16.02
C TYR A 87 -9.61 11.93 -17.28
N LYS A 88 -10.35 12.12 -18.38
CA LYS A 88 -9.81 12.60 -19.67
C LYS A 88 -9.14 13.98 -19.58
N GLU A 89 -9.54 14.83 -18.64
CA GLU A 89 -8.92 16.14 -18.43
C GLU A 89 -7.64 16.01 -17.60
N LEU A 90 -7.63 15.13 -16.59
CA LEU A 90 -6.44 14.84 -15.78
C LEU A 90 -5.29 14.26 -16.64
N LEU A 91 -5.61 13.45 -17.65
CA LEU A 91 -4.61 12.91 -18.57
C LEU A 91 -3.81 14.01 -19.30
N LYS A 92 -4.46 15.13 -19.64
CA LYS A 92 -3.85 16.24 -20.39
C LYS A 92 -2.85 17.08 -19.57
N GLN A 93 -2.95 17.04 -18.24
CA GLN A 93 -2.05 17.80 -17.37
C GLN A 93 -0.64 17.21 -17.40
N LEU A 94 0.42 17.98 -17.17
CA LEU A 94 1.76 17.39 -16.98
C LEU A 94 1.94 17.02 -15.50
N THR A 95 2.70 15.95 -15.21
CA THR A 95 3.12 15.63 -13.84
C THR A 95 4.60 15.93 -13.69
N SER A 96 5.01 16.46 -12.54
CA SER A 96 6.42 16.61 -12.17
C SER A 96 7.05 15.28 -11.72
N GLN A 97 6.23 14.25 -11.48
CA GLN A 97 6.64 12.97 -10.89
C GLN A 97 6.96 11.87 -11.91
N GLN A 98 7.15 12.22 -13.20
CA GLN A 98 7.32 11.23 -14.29
C GLN A 98 8.39 10.18 -14.01
N HIS A 99 9.55 10.61 -13.51
CA HIS A 99 10.69 9.71 -13.23
C HIS A 99 10.39 8.72 -12.10
N ALA A 100 9.74 9.16 -11.03
CA ALA A 100 9.37 8.28 -9.92
C ALA A 100 8.31 7.26 -10.35
N ILE A 101 7.32 7.67 -11.16
CA ILE A 101 6.31 6.75 -11.70
C ILE A 101 6.99 5.65 -12.53
N LEU A 102 7.91 6.01 -13.42
CA LEU A 102 8.60 5.06 -14.30
C LEU A 102 9.49 4.06 -13.55
N ILE A 103 10.01 4.43 -12.37
CA ILE A 103 10.78 3.51 -11.52
C ILE A 103 9.84 2.49 -10.86
N ASP A 104 8.75 2.94 -10.24
CA ASP A 104 7.79 2.05 -9.57
C ASP A 104 7.04 1.14 -10.56
N HIS A 105 6.90 1.58 -11.81
CA HIS A 105 6.36 0.80 -12.91
C HIS A 105 7.09 -0.52 -13.13
N GLY A 106 8.42 -0.50 -13.12
CA GLY A 106 9.23 -1.70 -13.34
C GLY A 106 9.12 -2.71 -12.20
N GLN A 107 8.64 -2.28 -11.02
CA GLN A 107 8.53 -3.11 -9.83
C GLN A 107 7.11 -3.62 -9.57
N THR A 108 6.10 -3.07 -10.26
CA THR A 108 4.70 -3.42 -10.05
C THR A 108 4.32 -4.63 -10.92
N PHE A 109 4.19 -5.81 -10.30
CA PHE A 109 3.88 -7.08 -10.97
C PHE A 109 4.75 -7.36 -12.22
N PRO A 110 6.09 -7.38 -12.08
CA PRO A 110 7.03 -7.45 -13.20
C PRO A 110 6.93 -8.76 -14.02
N THR A 111 6.35 -9.81 -13.43
CA THR A 111 6.17 -11.12 -14.08
C THR A 111 4.80 -11.29 -14.72
N HIS A 112 3.84 -10.40 -14.47
CA HIS A 112 2.47 -10.54 -14.95
C HIS A 112 2.35 -10.09 -16.41
N LEU A 113 1.86 -10.95 -17.32
CA LEU A 113 1.91 -10.76 -18.77
C LEU A 113 1.35 -9.41 -19.24
N TYR A 114 0.26 -8.94 -18.63
CA TYR A 114 -0.36 -7.66 -19.01
C TYR A 114 0.48 -6.42 -18.63
N ILE A 115 1.25 -6.49 -17.54
CA ILE A 115 1.97 -5.33 -16.95
C ILE A 115 3.48 -5.40 -17.26
N SER A 116 4.03 -6.59 -17.47
CA SER A 116 5.46 -6.79 -17.70
C SER A 116 5.96 -6.23 -19.05
N ALA A 117 5.08 -6.13 -20.05
CA ALA A 117 5.43 -5.59 -21.36
C ALA A 117 5.85 -4.11 -21.27
N GLN A 118 7.14 -3.85 -21.50
CA GLN A 118 7.71 -2.50 -21.45
C GLN A 118 6.99 -1.55 -22.41
N LEU A 119 6.47 -0.44 -21.88
CA LEU A 119 5.63 0.53 -22.61
C LEU A 119 4.40 -0.10 -23.30
N GLY A 120 3.99 -1.29 -22.86
CA GLY A 120 2.78 -1.96 -23.32
C GLY A 120 1.52 -1.30 -22.78
N ALA A 121 0.36 -1.75 -23.27
CA ALA A 121 -0.94 -1.18 -22.90
C ALA A 121 -1.16 -1.16 -21.38
N GLY A 122 -0.78 -2.22 -20.66
CA GLY A 122 -0.93 -2.27 -19.21
C GLY A 122 -0.07 -1.26 -18.46
N GLN A 123 1.19 -1.09 -18.85
CA GLN A 123 2.07 -0.07 -18.25
C GLN A 123 1.57 1.34 -18.55
N LEU A 124 1.12 1.62 -19.77
CA LEU A 124 0.60 2.94 -20.12
C LEU A 124 -0.69 3.27 -19.34
N SER A 125 -1.60 2.31 -19.20
CA SER A 125 -2.79 2.49 -18.38
C SER A 125 -2.45 2.70 -16.90
N LEU A 126 -1.45 1.98 -16.37
CA LEU A 126 -0.95 2.16 -15.01
C LEU A 126 -0.36 3.58 -14.83
N TYR A 127 0.45 4.05 -15.78
CA TYR A 127 1.07 5.37 -15.79
C TYR A 127 0.02 6.48 -15.70
N ASN A 128 -0.99 6.35 -16.56
CA ASN A 128 -2.06 7.32 -16.68
C ASN A 128 -2.86 7.48 -15.38
N ILE A 129 -3.06 6.38 -14.64
CA ILE A 129 -3.77 6.40 -13.36
C ILE A 129 -2.87 6.91 -12.22
N LEU A 130 -1.57 6.55 -12.22
CA LEU A 130 -0.59 6.91 -11.17
C LEU A 130 -0.01 8.31 -11.29
N LYS A 131 -0.20 8.98 -12.42
CA LYS A 131 0.17 10.38 -12.66
C LYS A 131 -0.03 11.34 -11.46
N PRO A 132 -1.08 11.21 -10.63
CA PRO A 132 -1.29 12.02 -9.45
C PRO A 132 -0.93 11.34 -8.10
N HIS A 133 -0.57 10.05 -8.07
CA HIS A 133 -0.36 9.27 -6.84
C HIS A 133 0.68 8.14 -7.04
N LEU A 134 1.96 8.43 -6.78
CA LEU A 134 3.09 7.49 -6.93
C LEU A 134 2.94 6.21 -6.09
N ASP A 135 2.62 6.37 -4.80
CA ASP A 135 2.72 5.29 -3.80
C ASP A 135 1.60 4.23 -3.89
N LEU A 136 0.80 4.25 -4.96
CA LEU A 136 -0.40 3.41 -5.13
C LEU A 136 -0.27 2.42 -6.29
N SER A 137 0.94 2.24 -6.83
CA SER A 137 1.20 1.45 -8.03
C SER A 137 0.60 0.05 -7.97
N PHE A 138 0.81 -0.68 -6.87
CA PHE A 138 0.24 -2.00 -6.66
C PHE A 138 -1.28 -1.99 -6.51
N VAL A 139 -1.84 -1.04 -5.76
CA VAL A 139 -3.30 -0.91 -5.59
C VAL A 139 -3.97 -0.65 -6.94
N VAL A 140 -3.40 0.24 -7.74
CA VAL A 140 -3.86 0.53 -9.09
C VAL A 140 -3.69 -0.68 -10.01
N GLY A 141 -2.56 -1.38 -9.93
CA GLY A 141 -2.30 -2.60 -10.68
C GLY A 141 -3.39 -3.64 -10.45
N ILE A 142 -3.71 -3.96 -9.18
CA ILE A 142 -4.79 -4.88 -8.83
C ILE A 142 -6.13 -4.45 -9.43
N LEU A 143 -6.49 -3.16 -9.32
CA LEU A 143 -7.74 -2.67 -9.91
C LEU A 143 -7.73 -2.82 -11.44
N LEU A 144 -6.64 -2.43 -12.09
CA LEU A 144 -6.50 -2.44 -13.55
C LEU A 144 -6.57 -3.86 -14.15
N LEU A 145 -6.12 -4.88 -13.41
CA LEU A 145 -6.29 -6.28 -13.79
C LEU A 145 -7.77 -6.71 -13.81
N HIS A 146 -8.64 -6.04 -13.06
CA HIS A 146 -10.05 -6.47 -12.92
C HIS A 146 -11.05 -5.60 -13.69
N MET A 147 -10.64 -4.46 -14.24
CA MET A 147 -11.53 -3.53 -14.93
C MET A 147 -10.82 -2.66 -15.98
N SER A 148 -11.56 -1.78 -16.65
CA SER A 148 -10.95 -0.82 -17.59
C SER A 148 -10.18 0.29 -16.86
N GLU A 149 -9.32 1.00 -17.56
CA GLU A 149 -8.51 2.11 -17.00
C GLU A 149 -9.36 3.17 -16.30
N GLU A 150 -10.42 3.65 -16.95
CA GLU A 150 -11.31 4.66 -16.37
C GLU A 150 -12.10 4.13 -15.16
N GLU A 151 -12.51 2.85 -15.19
CA GLU A 151 -13.16 2.21 -14.05
C GLU A 151 -12.20 2.05 -12.87
N ALA A 152 -10.95 1.65 -13.13
CA ALA A 152 -9.92 1.50 -12.11
C ALA A 152 -9.63 2.83 -11.44
N PHE A 153 -9.53 3.93 -12.20
CA PHE A 153 -9.40 5.27 -11.63
C PHE A 153 -10.59 5.65 -10.72
N LYS A 154 -11.83 5.36 -11.14
CA LYS A 154 -13.03 5.63 -10.32
C LYS A 154 -13.03 4.81 -9.03
N MET A 155 -12.65 3.53 -9.10
CA MET A 155 -12.57 2.65 -7.94
C MET A 155 -11.41 3.02 -7.01
N LEU A 156 -10.29 3.52 -7.55
CA LEU A 156 -9.19 4.08 -6.76
C LEU A 156 -9.66 5.29 -5.96
N LYS A 157 -10.36 6.25 -6.60
CA LYS A 157 -10.95 7.39 -5.89
C LYS A 157 -11.87 6.91 -4.76
N PHE A 158 -12.70 5.91 -5.03
CA PHE A 158 -13.59 5.33 -4.03
C PHE A 158 -12.82 4.73 -2.84
N LEU A 159 -11.80 3.91 -3.09
CA LEU A 159 -10.95 3.37 -2.01
C LEU A 159 -10.29 4.48 -1.19
N MET A 160 -9.70 5.47 -1.87
CA MET A 160 -8.92 6.53 -1.23
C MET A 160 -9.80 7.45 -0.37
N PHE A 161 -10.93 7.89 -0.89
CA PHE A 161 -11.75 8.91 -0.24
C PHE A 161 -12.93 8.32 0.54
N ASP A 162 -13.73 7.45 -0.08
CA ASP A 162 -14.94 6.91 0.54
C ASP A 162 -14.62 5.82 1.58
N MET A 163 -13.63 4.97 1.29
CA MET A 163 -13.16 3.95 2.24
C MET A 163 -12.05 4.45 3.17
N GLY A 164 -11.64 5.71 3.02
CA GLY A 164 -10.67 6.38 3.88
C GLY A 164 -9.25 5.84 3.77
N LEU A 165 -8.93 5.04 2.74
CA LEU A 165 -7.61 4.44 2.55
C LEU A 165 -6.52 5.51 2.42
N ARG A 166 -6.85 6.70 1.89
CA ARG A 166 -5.92 7.83 1.74
C ARG A 166 -5.21 8.22 3.04
N LYS A 167 -5.86 8.03 4.19
CA LYS A 167 -5.34 8.46 5.49
C LYS A 167 -3.96 7.88 5.80
N GLN A 168 -3.67 6.65 5.36
CA GLN A 168 -2.38 6.00 5.60
C GLN A 168 -1.28 6.43 4.61
N TYR A 169 -1.63 7.10 3.50
CA TYR A 169 -0.70 7.63 2.48
C TYR A 169 -0.49 9.14 2.63
N LEU A 170 -0.90 9.74 3.74
CA LEU A 170 -0.61 11.15 3.99
C LEU A 170 0.90 11.31 4.25
N PRO A 171 1.53 12.43 3.81
CA PRO A 171 2.98 12.61 3.96
C PRO A 171 3.51 12.55 5.40
N ASP A 172 2.64 12.82 6.38
CA ASP A 172 3.00 12.74 7.81
C ASP A 172 3.06 11.30 8.34
N MET A 173 2.54 10.32 7.58
CA MET A 173 2.46 8.89 7.91
C MET A 173 1.86 8.58 9.29
N ILE A 174 1.14 9.53 9.92
CA ILE A 174 0.69 9.39 11.32
C ILE A 174 -0.27 8.19 11.45
N ILE A 175 -1.20 8.05 10.52
CA ILE A 175 -2.20 6.99 10.55
C ILE A 175 -1.55 5.62 10.32
N LEU A 176 -0.58 5.55 9.40
CA LEU A 176 0.20 4.36 9.18
C LEU A 176 0.96 3.96 10.46
N GLN A 177 1.64 4.90 11.10
CA GLN A 177 2.34 4.65 12.37
C GLN A 177 1.40 4.18 13.49
N ILE A 178 0.19 4.75 13.59
CA ILE A 178 -0.84 4.28 14.54
C ILE A 178 -1.22 2.82 14.25
N GLN A 179 -1.50 2.47 13.00
CA GLN A 179 -1.88 1.11 12.61
C GLN A 179 -0.74 0.11 12.88
N MET A 180 0.50 0.53 12.64
CA MET A 180 1.69 -0.26 12.89
C MET A 180 1.91 -0.47 14.40
N TYR A 181 1.74 0.55 15.23
CA TYR A 181 1.74 0.39 16.68
C TYR A 181 0.61 -0.53 17.18
N GLN A 182 -0.58 -0.44 16.58
CA GLN A 182 -1.67 -1.38 16.87
C GLN A 182 -1.29 -2.84 16.60
N LEU A 183 -0.45 -3.06 15.60
CA LEU A 183 0.01 -4.39 15.23
C LEU A 183 1.02 -4.94 16.24
N SER A 184 1.84 -4.09 16.85
CA SER A 184 2.86 -4.55 17.80
C SER A 184 2.24 -5.15 19.05
N CYS A 185 1.05 -4.72 19.47
CA CYS A 185 0.43 -5.15 20.73
C CYS A 185 -0.34 -6.47 20.66
N HIS A 186 0.03 -7.32 19.71
CA HIS A 186 -0.42 -8.70 19.61
C HIS A 186 0.41 -9.61 20.54
N ASP A 187 0.04 -10.89 20.67
CA ASP A 187 0.73 -11.89 21.50
C ASP A 187 2.21 -12.18 21.12
N LEU A 188 2.77 -11.46 20.14
CA LEU A 188 4.18 -11.47 19.75
C LEU A 188 4.94 -10.25 20.30
N TYR A 189 4.25 -9.31 20.95
CA TYR A 189 4.81 -8.03 21.38
C TYR A 189 6.09 -8.20 22.19
N ASP A 190 6.02 -8.99 23.27
CA ASP A 190 7.13 -9.12 24.22
C ASP A 190 8.39 -9.66 23.54
N HIS A 191 8.23 -10.67 22.67
CA HIS A 191 9.33 -11.26 21.92
C HIS A 191 9.93 -10.29 20.89
N LEU A 192 9.08 -9.58 20.13
CA LEU A 192 9.57 -8.59 19.17
C LEU A 192 10.24 -7.40 19.86
N GLU A 193 9.70 -6.93 20.99
CA GLU A 193 10.24 -5.82 21.78
C GLU A 193 11.58 -6.20 22.43
N GLU A 194 11.73 -7.43 22.95
CA GLU A 194 12.99 -7.96 23.48
C GLU A 194 14.12 -7.88 22.44
N HIS A 195 13.80 -8.17 21.18
CA HIS A 195 14.73 -8.07 20.06
C HIS A 195 14.74 -6.71 19.34
N LYS A 196 14.05 -5.69 19.89
CA LYS A 196 13.95 -4.31 19.35
C LYS A 196 13.38 -4.23 17.93
N ILE A 197 12.43 -5.11 17.60
CA ILE A 197 11.80 -5.22 16.28
C ILE A 197 10.51 -4.41 16.25
N GLY A 198 10.59 -3.20 15.73
CA GLY A 198 9.42 -2.39 15.42
C GLY A 198 8.68 -2.87 14.16
N PRO A 199 7.35 -2.74 14.09
CA PRO A 199 6.59 -3.06 12.87
C PRO A 199 7.03 -2.28 11.62
N SER A 200 7.70 -1.13 11.78
CA SER A 200 8.34 -0.37 10.68
C SER A 200 9.33 -1.21 9.89
N LEU A 201 9.95 -2.19 10.53
CA LEU A 201 10.92 -3.05 9.88
C LEU A 201 10.28 -4.02 8.89
N TYR A 202 9.00 -4.40 9.02
CA TYR A 202 8.41 -5.47 8.21
C TYR A 202 7.01 -5.17 7.64
N ALA A 203 6.17 -4.39 8.32
CA ALA A 203 4.76 -4.24 7.98
C ALA A 203 4.44 -3.05 7.06
N GLU A 204 5.37 -2.09 6.89
CA GLU A 204 5.13 -0.94 6.01
C GLU A 204 4.68 -1.35 4.59
N PRO A 205 5.34 -2.33 3.92
CA PRO A 205 4.88 -2.81 2.60
C PRO A 205 3.47 -3.42 2.64
N TRP A 206 3.08 -4.05 3.74
CA TRP A 206 1.76 -4.68 3.88
C TRP A 206 0.64 -3.65 3.82
N PHE A 207 0.81 -2.52 4.50
CA PHE A 207 -0.17 -1.44 4.50
C PHE A 207 -0.13 -0.65 3.18
N LEU A 208 1.05 -0.22 2.74
CA LEU A 208 1.19 0.66 1.57
C LEU A 208 0.94 -0.04 0.22
N THR A 209 1.10 -1.35 0.15
CA THR A 209 0.82 -2.11 -1.09
C THR A 209 -0.42 -2.97 -0.96
N VAL A 210 -1.08 -2.98 0.20
CA VAL A 210 -2.19 -3.89 0.50
C VAL A 210 -1.76 -5.35 0.24
N PHE A 211 -0.56 -5.69 0.74
CA PHE A 211 0.12 -6.98 0.58
C PHE A 211 0.54 -7.37 -0.85
N ALA A 212 0.21 -6.57 -1.86
CA ALA A 212 0.40 -6.91 -3.26
C ALA A 212 1.86 -7.05 -3.71
N SER A 213 2.81 -6.43 -3.00
CA SER A 213 4.23 -6.51 -3.35
C SER A 213 4.90 -7.82 -2.96
N GLN A 214 4.34 -8.55 -1.99
CA GLN A 214 4.96 -9.72 -1.38
C GLN A 214 4.13 -11.00 -1.50
N PHE A 215 2.82 -10.89 -1.69
CA PHE A 215 1.90 -12.02 -1.69
C PHE A 215 1.33 -12.32 -3.08
N PRO A 216 0.98 -13.58 -3.39
CA PRO A 216 0.43 -13.94 -4.69
C PRO A 216 -0.88 -13.23 -5.03
N LEU A 217 -1.05 -12.88 -6.31
CA LEU A 217 -2.18 -12.09 -6.82
C LEU A 217 -3.54 -12.66 -6.44
N GLY A 218 -3.75 -13.97 -6.53
CA GLY A 218 -5.01 -14.60 -6.14
C GLY A 218 -5.34 -14.42 -4.65
N PHE A 219 -4.33 -14.37 -3.78
CA PHE A 219 -4.51 -14.11 -2.35
C PHE A 219 -4.86 -12.66 -2.09
N VAL A 220 -4.11 -11.75 -2.72
CA VAL A 220 -4.33 -10.30 -2.63
C VAL A 220 -5.71 -9.93 -3.16
N ALA A 221 -6.17 -10.54 -4.25
CA ALA A 221 -7.51 -10.31 -4.80
C ALA A 221 -8.63 -10.61 -3.78
N ARG A 222 -8.44 -11.64 -2.93
CA ARG A 222 -9.38 -11.95 -1.83
C ARG A 222 -9.35 -10.91 -0.72
N PHE A 223 -8.21 -10.26 -0.47
CA PHE A 223 -8.15 -9.12 0.45
C PHE A 223 -8.97 -7.95 -0.09
N PHE A 224 -8.87 -7.65 -1.39
CA PHE A 224 -9.67 -6.61 -2.02
C PHE A 224 -11.18 -6.92 -1.98
N ASP A 225 -11.57 -8.18 -2.18
CA ASP A 225 -12.96 -8.62 -2.01
C ASP A 225 -13.50 -8.26 -0.63
N MET A 226 -12.72 -8.52 0.42
CA MET A 226 -13.06 -8.17 1.80
C MET A 226 -13.01 -6.67 2.06
N ILE A 227 -12.02 -5.95 1.53
CA ILE A 227 -11.89 -4.50 1.68
C ILE A 227 -13.15 -3.83 1.12
N PHE A 228 -13.55 -4.13 -0.11
CA PHE A 228 -14.74 -3.53 -0.73
C PHE A 228 -16.04 -3.82 0.03
N LEU A 229 -16.11 -4.90 0.78
CA LEU A 229 -17.27 -5.26 1.60
C LEU A 229 -17.23 -4.61 3.00
N GLN A 230 -16.10 -4.72 3.71
CA GLN A 230 -15.99 -4.44 5.14
C GLN A 230 -15.29 -3.12 5.46
N GLY A 231 -14.38 -2.63 4.61
CA GLY A 231 -13.55 -1.45 4.91
C GLY A 231 -12.05 -1.69 4.78
N SER A 232 -11.27 -0.61 4.82
CA SER A 232 -9.80 -0.64 4.85
C SER A 232 -9.22 -1.29 6.11
N GLU A 233 -10.03 -1.46 7.16
CA GLU A 233 -9.70 -2.15 8.41
C GLU A 233 -9.27 -3.61 8.19
N VAL A 234 -9.69 -4.21 7.08
CA VAL A 234 -9.30 -5.57 6.67
C VAL A 234 -7.79 -5.71 6.56
N ILE A 235 -7.08 -4.65 6.14
CA ILE A 235 -5.60 -4.67 6.04
C ILE A 235 -4.98 -5.03 7.39
N PHE A 236 -5.50 -4.44 8.46
CA PHE A 236 -5.07 -4.73 9.81
C PHE A 236 -5.46 -6.15 10.27
N LYS A 237 -6.68 -6.61 9.95
CA LYS A 237 -7.11 -7.99 10.25
C LYS A 237 -6.20 -9.03 9.58
N VAL A 238 -5.81 -8.78 8.33
CA VAL A 238 -4.89 -9.66 7.58
C VAL A 238 -3.53 -9.69 8.25
N ALA A 239 -2.96 -8.53 8.60
CA ALA A 239 -1.67 -8.46 9.29
C ALA A 239 -1.67 -9.23 10.62
N LEU A 240 -2.72 -9.05 11.45
CA LEU A 240 -2.88 -9.80 12.70
C LEU A 240 -3.01 -11.30 12.46
N SER A 241 -3.83 -11.71 11.48
CA SER A 241 -4.05 -13.11 11.14
C SER A 241 -2.75 -13.79 10.66
N LEU A 242 -1.96 -13.10 9.84
CA LEU A 242 -0.66 -13.58 9.37
C LEU A 242 0.32 -13.74 10.52
N LEU A 243 0.52 -12.72 11.35
CA LEU A 243 1.41 -12.80 12.50
C LEU A 243 0.96 -13.84 13.53
N GLY A 244 -0.34 -13.89 13.85
CA GLY A 244 -0.90 -14.86 14.79
C GLY A 244 -0.76 -16.30 14.33
N SER A 245 -1.00 -16.57 13.03
CA SER A 245 -0.84 -17.92 12.46
C SER A 245 0.61 -18.39 12.39
N HIS A 246 1.57 -17.46 12.28
CA HIS A 246 3.00 -17.77 12.20
C HIS A 246 3.73 -17.62 13.53
N LYS A 247 3.06 -17.18 14.60
CA LYS A 247 3.67 -17.03 15.93
C LYS A 247 4.51 -18.24 16.36
N PRO A 248 4.03 -19.51 16.28
CA PRO A 248 4.83 -20.67 16.70
C PRO A 248 6.12 -20.86 15.89
N LEU A 249 6.18 -20.31 14.67
CA LEU A 249 7.35 -20.37 13.80
C LEU A 249 8.28 -19.17 13.98
N ILE A 250 7.76 -18.03 14.46
CA ILE A 250 8.55 -16.83 14.75
C ILE A 250 9.27 -16.96 16.10
N MET A 251 8.58 -17.46 17.13
CA MET A 251 9.11 -17.56 18.50
C MET A 251 10.48 -18.27 18.67
N PRO A 252 10.83 -19.29 17.85
CA PRO A 252 12.15 -19.93 17.95
C PRO A 252 13.33 -19.10 17.44
N HIS A 253 13.08 -17.98 16.74
CA HIS A 253 14.15 -17.11 16.24
C HIS A 253 14.60 -16.16 17.35
N GLU A 254 15.88 -16.12 17.66
CA GLU A 254 16.41 -15.36 18.83
C GLU A 254 17.19 -14.08 18.44
N ASN A 255 17.20 -13.70 17.16
CA ASN A 255 17.92 -12.52 16.70
C ASN A 255 17.11 -11.69 15.71
N LEU A 256 17.40 -10.38 15.68
CA LEU A 256 16.69 -9.41 14.86
C LEU A 256 16.70 -9.79 13.38
N GLU A 257 17.84 -10.21 12.86
CA GLU A 257 18.01 -10.53 11.44
C GLU A 257 17.15 -11.71 11.00
N THR A 258 17.17 -12.82 11.74
CA THR A 258 16.40 -14.03 11.39
C THR A 258 14.91 -13.83 11.60
N ILE A 259 14.48 -13.07 12.61
CA ILE A 259 13.05 -12.76 12.80
C ILE A 259 12.55 -11.89 11.63
N VAL A 260 13.27 -10.82 11.29
CA VAL A 260 12.88 -9.91 10.19
C VAL A 260 12.93 -10.63 8.84
N ASP A 261 13.96 -11.46 8.61
CA ASP A 261 14.07 -12.29 7.41
C ASP A 261 12.92 -13.29 7.30
N PHE A 262 12.57 -13.98 8.40
CA PHE A 262 11.43 -14.87 8.43
C PHE A 262 10.13 -14.14 8.05
N ILE A 263 9.85 -12.99 8.67
CA ILE A 263 8.61 -12.23 8.41
C ILE A 263 8.57 -11.68 6.97
N LYS A 264 9.71 -11.24 6.43
CA LYS A 264 9.76 -10.64 5.08
C LYS A 264 9.81 -11.65 3.95
N ASN A 265 10.56 -12.72 4.13
CA ASN A 265 10.95 -13.61 3.03
C ASN A 265 10.36 -15.00 3.17
N THR A 266 10.14 -15.51 4.39
CA THR A 266 9.57 -16.86 4.60
C THR A 266 8.06 -16.82 4.72
N LEU A 267 7.51 -15.90 5.52
CA LEU A 267 6.08 -15.78 5.79
C LEU A 267 5.24 -15.58 4.53
N PRO A 268 5.64 -14.79 3.51
CA PRO A 268 4.82 -14.65 2.29
C PRO A 268 4.69 -15.93 1.46
N ASN A 269 5.58 -16.92 1.64
CA ASN A 269 5.58 -18.20 0.93
C ASN A 269 4.57 -19.20 1.52
N LEU A 270 3.31 -18.77 1.65
CA LEU A 270 2.22 -19.58 2.19
C LEU A 270 1.81 -20.68 1.20
N GLY A 271 1.50 -21.87 1.70
CA GLY A 271 0.78 -22.86 0.92
C GLY A 271 -0.71 -22.49 0.77
N LEU A 272 -1.38 -23.04 -0.26
CA LEU A 272 -2.80 -22.80 -0.55
C LEU A 272 -3.71 -23.00 0.69
N VAL A 273 -3.45 -24.06 1.47
CA VAL A 273 -4.22 -24.38 2.69
C VAL A 273 -4.04 -23.31 3.77
N GLN A 274 -2.84 -22.74 3.90
CA GLN A 274 -2.58 -21.66 4.87
C GLN A 274 -3.29 -20.39 4.43
N MET A 275 -3.20 -20.02 3.15
CA MET A 275 -3.91 -18.85 2.61
C MET A 275 -5.43 -18.96 2.82
N GLU A 276 -6.03 -20.13 2.54
CA GLU A 276 -7.45 -20.37 2.78
C GLU A 276 -7.82 -20.17 4.26
N LYS A 277 -7.02 -20.74 5.16
CA LYS A 277 -7.22 -20.57 6.62
C LYS A 277 -7.13 -19.10 7.02
N THR A 278 -6.15 -18.36 6.49
CA THR A 278 -6.00 -16.92 6.75
C THR A 278 -7.22 -16.15 6.27
N ILE A 279 -7.73 -16.39 5.05
CA ILE A 279 -8.96 -15.74 4.55
C ILE A 279 -10.14 -16.02 5.47
N LYS A 280 -10.35 -17.29 5.86
CA LYS A 280 -11.45 -17.67 6.77
C LYS A 280 -11.32 -17.03 8.16
N GLN A 281 -10.11 -16.90 8.68
CA GLN A 281 -9.85 -16.23 9.96
C GLN A 281 -10.14 -14.72 9.86
N VAL A 282 -9.62 -14.05 8.84
CA VAL A 282 -9.84 -12.61 8.60
C VAL A 282 -11.33 -12.28 8.49
N PHE A 283 -12.10 -13.13 7.81
CA PHE A 283 -13.55 -12.98 7.71
C PHE A 283 -14.30 -13.04 9.05
N LYS A 284 -13.73 -13.72 10.05
CA LYS A 284 -14.33 -13.91 11.38
C LYS A 284 -13.84 -12.89 12.41
N ILE A 285 -12.69 -12.24 12.17
CA ILE A 285 -12.13 -11.26 13.11
C ILE A 285 -13.06 -10.05 13.20
N ASP A 286 -13.53 -9.80 14.41
CA ASP A 286 -14.27 -8.61 14.79
C ASP A 286 -13.33 -7.65 15.56
N ILE A 287 -12.98 -6.54 14.92
CA ILE A 287 -12.04 -5.56 15.49
C ILE A 287 -12.64 -4.87 16.71
N ASP A 288 -13.98 -4.76 16.82
CA ASP A 288 -14.60 -4.08 17.96
C ASP A 288 -14.32 -4.78 19.29
N LYS A 289 -14.05 -6.09 19.26
CA LYS A 289 -13.62 -6.88 20.44
C LYS A 289 -12.11 -6.87 20.68
N GLN A 290 -11.33 -6.43 19.68
CA GLN A 290 -9.88 -6.28 19.75
C GLN A 290 -9.45 -4.81 19.90
N LYS A 291 -10.41 -3.87 19.98
CA LYS A 291 -10.14 -2.45 20.24
C LYS A 291 -9.40 -2.34 21.57
N PRO A 292 -8.19 -1.76 21.56
CA PRO A 292 -7.47 -1.59 22.80
C PRO A 292 -8.20 -0.62 23.72
N THR A 293 -8.29 -0.96 25.01
CA THR A 293 -8.90 -0.16 26.08
C THR A 293 -8.38 1.29 26.11
N ALA A 294 -9.10 2.25 26.69
CA ALA A 294 -8.68 3.67 26.76
C ALA A 294 -7.24 3.89 27.31
N ALA A 295 -6.75 3.00 28.17
CA ALA A 295 -5.35 2.98 28.64
C ALA A 295 -4.33 2.80 27.50
N TYR A 296 -4.69 2.05 26.46
CA TYR A 296 -3.90 1.84 25.27
C TYR A 296 -3.83 3.10 24.40
N ALA A 297 -4.97 3.73 24.09
CA ALA A 297 -5.00 4.95 23.29
C ALA A 297 -4.12 6.06 23.91
N ASN A 298 -4.12 6.16 25.25
CA ASN A 298 -3.21 7.04 25.97
C ASN A 298 -1.75 6.59 25.85
N ARG A 299 -1.41 5.30 25.97
CA ARG A 299 -0.05 4.80 25.71
C ARG A 299 0.40 5.02 24.26
N THR A 300 -0.48 4.83 23.27
CA THR A 300 -0.20 5.10 21.86
C THR A 300 0.05 6.57 21.61
N LEU A 301 -0.77 7.47 22.18
CA LEU A 301 -0.55 8.92 22.08
C LEU A 301 0.75 9.36 22.78
N THR A 302 1.05 8.79 23.95
CA THR A 302 2.28 9.10 24.69
C THR A 302 3.51 8.54 23.96
N SER A 303 3.43 7.31 23.44
CA SER A 303 4.50 6.67 22.67
C SER A 303 4.70 7.33 21.30
N LEU A 304 3.64 7.68 20.56
CA LEU A 304 3.74 8.46 19.33
C LEU A 304 4.26 9.87 19.59
N SER A 305 3.90 10.49 20.72
CA SER A 305 4.52 11.76 21.13
C SER A 305 6.01 11.58 21.40
N ASN A 306 6.42 10.49 22.06
CA ASN A 306 7.83 10.19 22.33
C ASN A 306 8.60 9.85 21.04
N CYS A 307 8.03 9.07 20.12
CA CYS A 307 8.60 8.78 18.80
C CYS A 307 8.69 10.05 17.95
N ARG A 308 7.69 10.93 18.01
CA ARG A 308 7.74 12.26 17.37
C ARG A 308 8.87 13.10 17.97
N TRP A 309 9.05 13.11 19.30
CA TRP A 309 10.16 13.79 19.95
C TRP A 309 11.53 13.20 19.58
N GLN A 310 11.65 11.87 19.49
CA GLN A 310 12.86 11.20 19.02
C GLN A 310 13.18 11.52 17.57
N MET A 311 12.20 11.43 16.66
CA MET A 311 12.39 11.80 15.26
C MET A 311 12.73 13.28 15.10
N VAL A 312 12.09 14.18 15.84
CA VAL A 312 12.47 15.61 15.87
C VAL A 312 13.91 15.78 16.37
N GLY A 313 14.31 15.04 17.40
CA GLY A 313 15.69 15.05 17.89
C GLY A 313 16.70 14.53 16.86
N TYR A 314 16.37 13.46 16.13
CA TYR A 314 17.21 12.95 15.04
C TYR A 314 17.28 13.93 13.86
N ILE A 315 16.17 14.56 13.48
CA ILE A 315 16.12 15.60 12.45
C ILE A 315 16.99 16.79 12.85
N GLN A 316 16.85 17.31 14.08
CA GLN A 316 17.67 18.41 14.59
C GLN A 316 19.16 18.04 14.64
N SER A 317 19.49 16.81 15.03
CA SER A 317 20.87 16.31 14.97
C SER A 317 21.40 16.23 13.53
N PHE A 318 20.56 15.82 12.58
CA PHE A 318 20.92 15.77 11.17
C PHE A 318 21.10 17.18 10.60
N GLU A 319 20.19 18.11 10.89
CA GLU A 319 20.26 19.52 10.50
C GLU A 319 21.53 20.19 11.04
N ALA A 320 21.86 19.96 12.33
CA ALA A 320 23.10 20.46 12.92
C ALA A 320 24.36 19.86 12.27
N THR A 321 24.28 18.61 11.81
CA THR A 321 25.38 17.96 11.08
C THR A 321 25.53 18.56 9.68
N VAL A 322 24.42 18.80 8.98
CA VAL A 322 24.39 19.47 7.67
C VAL A 322 24.94 20.90 7.77
N GLU A 323 24.56 21.65 8.81
CA GLU A 323 25.04 23.02 9.03
C GLU A 323 26.56 23.04 9.29
N LYS A 324 27.09 22.10 10.08
CA LYS A 324 28.54 21.94 10.26
C LYS A 324 29.25 21.62 8.94
N LEU A 325 28.68 20.76 8.10
CA LEU A 325 29.24 20.43 6.80
C LEU A 325 29.27 21.65 5.87
N LEU A 326 28.20 22.45 5.84
CA LEU A 326 28.13 23.70 5.06
C LEU A 326 29.16 24.74 5.53
N ILE A 327 29.37 24.88 6.84
CA ILE A 327 30.41 25.76 7.39
C ILE A 327 31.81 25.28 6.99
N ASN A 328 32.07 23.98 7.05
CA ASN A 328 33.35 23.40 6.64
C ASN A 328 33.58 23.58 5.14
N GLU A 329 32.55 23.41 4.31
CA GLU A 329 32.62 23.68 2.87
C GLU A 329 32.96 25.15 2.60
N SER A 330 32.35 26.09 3.33
CA SER A 330 32.66 27.52 3.22
C SER A 330 34.13 27.83 3.58
N LYS A 331 34.65 27.23 4.66
CA LYS A 331 36.06 27.37 5.07
C LYS A 331 37.02 26.81 4.02
N LEU A 332 36.70 25.64 3.45
CA LEU A 332 37.48 25.04 2.37
C LEU A 332 37.51 25.94 1.13
N LYS A 333 36.36 26.52 0.74
CA LYS A 333 36.29 27.49 -0.37
C LYS A 333 37.15 28.72 -0.12
N GLN A 334 37.16 29.26 1.11
CA GLN A 334 38.02 30.40 1.48
C GLN A 334 39.51 30.06 1.43
N ALA A 335 39.90 28.88 1.95
CA ALA A 335 41.29 28.43 1.90
C ALA A 335 41.78 28.22 0.47
N MET A 336 40.93 27.68 -0.41
CA MET A 336 41.24 27.49 -1.83
C MET A 336 41.50 28.82 -2.53
N LEU A 337 40.66 29.84 -2.28
CA LEU A 337 40.85 31.21 -2.78
C LEU A 337 42.17 31.84 -2.30
N ALA A 338 42.53 31.63 -1.04
CA ALA A 338 43.80 32.14 -0.50
C ALA A 338 45.00 31.49 -1.18
N LEU A 339 44.97 30.18 -1.39
CA LEU A 339 46.02 29.45 -2.12
C LEU A 339 46.11 29.87 -3.58
N GLU A 340 44.99 30.15 -4.24
CA GLU A 340 44.99 30.69 -5.61
C GLU A 340 45.64 32.08 -5.70
N LEU A 341 45.38 32.95 -4.71
CA LEU A 341 46.03 34.26 -4.61
C LEU A 341 47.54 34.14 -4.39
N GLU A 342 47.98 33.28 -3.47
CA GLU A 342 49.41 33.02 -3.24
C GLU A 342 50.09 32.44 -4.47
N ARG A 343 49.45 31.47 -5.15
CA ARG A 343 49.94 30.90 -6.40
C ARG A 343 50.10 31.99 -7.47
N SER A 344 49.13 32.89 -7.62
CA SER A 344 49.21 33.99 -8.57
C SER A 344 50.34 34.96 -8.23
N ALA A 345 50.55 35.29 -6.95
CA ALA A 345 51.63 36.16 -6.51
C ALA A 345 53.01 35.54 -6.76
N LEU A 346 53.17 34.25 -6.47
CA LEU A 346 54.41 33.51 -6.74
C LEU A 346 54.71 33.44 -8.24
N LEU A 347 53.70 33.19 -9.09
CA LEU A 347 53.88 33.21 -10.55
C LEU A 347 54.36 34.58 -11.05
N GLN A 348 53.79 35.67 -10.57
CA GLN A 348 54.25 37.02 -10.90
C GLN A 348 55.69 37.30 -10.43
N MET A 349 56.07 36.74 -9.26
CA MET A 349 57.43 36.88 -8.74
C MET A 349 58.45 36.09 -9.59
N VAL A 350 58.09 34.87 -10.01
CA VAL A 350 58.92 34.06 -10.91
C VAL A 350 59.08 34.75 -12.27
N GLU A 351 58.01 35.30 -12.85
CA GLU A 351 58.10 36.06 -14.11
C GLU A 351 59.02 37.29 -13.99
N LYS A 352 59.01 37.98 -12.84
CA LYS A 352 59.92 39.10 -12.58
C LYS A 352 61.39 38.68 -12.44
N LEU A 353 61.66 37.48 -11.93
CA LEU A 353 63.02 36.93 -11.80
C LEU A 353 63.57 36.36 -13.12
N GLN A 354 62.70 36.05 -14.07
CA GLN A 354 63.07 35.55 -15.41
C GLN A 354 63.32 36.68 -16.44
N ARG A 355 62.97 37.92 -16.11
CA ARG A 355 63.31 39.13 -16.88
C ARG A 355 64.54 39.80 -16.28
#